data_AF-A0A1F6MPY3-F1
#
_entry.id   AF-A0A1F6MPY3-F1
#
_cell.length_a   1.000
_cell.length_b   1.000
_cell.length_c   1.000
_cell.angle_alpha   90.00
_cell.angle_beta   90.00
_cell.angle_gamma   90.00
#
_symmetry.space_group_name_H-M   'P 1'
#
loop_
_entity.id
_entity.type
_entity.pdbx_description
1 polymer ?
#
loop_
_entity_poly.entity_id
_entity_poly.type
_entity_poly.pdbx_seq_one_letter_code
_entity_poly.pdbx_strand_id
1 'polypeptide(L)'
;MTVEPVAPQVPQAPTPAPRRMKKIMLILVGGIVVVVLIVAIYWFIRSRAQREAAVLPEEAPQVVEEEVPYVDPFPNDLDRDGIPNDQEAELGTSDVDFDTDGDAISDADEMNFWKTDPTKPDTDGDGFADGWEVISGYNPNGEGKLE
;
A
#
# COMPACT_ATOMS: atom_id res chain seq x y z
N MET A 1 72.30 -94.62 14.20
CA MET A 1 72.20 -93.27 13.64
C MET A 1 71.24 -93.34 12.46
N THR A 2 69.96 -93.07 12.70
CA THR A 2 68.90 -93.07 11.68
C THR A 2 68.49 -91.62 11.46
N VAL A 3 68.85 -91.07 10.31
CA VAL A 3 68.45 -89.73 9.85
C VAL A 3 67.07 -89.85 9.23
N GLU A 4 66.08 -89.17 9.81
CA GLU A 4 64.74 -89.05 9.22
C GLU A 4 64.77 -88.13 7.98
N PRO A 5 64.01 -88.44 6.92
CA PRO A 5 63.94 -87.59 5.73
C PRO A 5 63.14 -86.32 6.01
N VAL A 6 63.77 -85.16 5.79
CA VAL A 6 63.11 -83.85 5.83
C VAL A 6 62.19 -83.70 4.61
N ALA A 7 60.88 -83.57 4.86
CA ALA A 7 59.90 -83.34 3.81
C ALA A 7 60.09 -81.94 3.15
N PRO A 8 59.90 -81.81 1.83
CA PRO A 8 60.00 -80.52 1.15
C PRO A 8 58.83 -79.61 1.57
N GLN A 9 59.15 -78.39 2.01
CA GLN A 9 58.15 -77.39 2.37
C GLN A 9 57.46 -76.85 1.12
N VAL A 10 56.13 -76.97 1.06
CA VAL A 10 55.31 -76.40 -0.03
C VAL A 10 55.31 -74.87 0.11
N PRO A 11 55.59 -74.09 -0.96
CA PRO A 11 55.49 -72.63 -0.90
C PRO A 11 54.04 -72.21 -0.64
N GLN A 12 53.78 -71.49 0.45
CA GLN A 12 52.46 -70.92 0.71
C GLN A 12 52.21 -69.73 -0.23
N ALA A 13 51.05 -69.71 -0.91
CA ALA A 13 50.66 -68.60 -1.77
C ALA A 13 50.46 -67.31 -0.95
N PRO A 14 50.81 -66.13 -1.49
CA PRO A 14 50.56 -64.86 -0.81
C PRO A 14 49.06 -64.65 -0.61
N THR A 15 48.66 -64.27 0.60
CA THR A 15 47.28 -63.89 0.90
C THR A 15 46.86 -62.65 0.09
N PRO A 16 45.65 -62.61 -0.50
CA PRO A 16 45.22 -61.45 -1.26
C PRO A 16 45.00 -60.24 -0.34
N ALA A 17 45.65 -59.12 -0.68
CA ALA A 17 45.51 -57.85 0.05
C ALA A 17 44.06 -57.31 -0.02
N PRO A 18 43.54 -56.69 1.05
CA PRO A 18 42.15 -56.23 1.07
C PRO A 18 41.89 -55.09 0.06
N ARG A 19 40.79 -55.28 -0.66
CA ARG A 19 40.35 -54.62 -1.89
C ARG A 19 40.22 -53.08 -1.76
N ARG A 20 41.15 -52.33 -2.37
CA ARG A 20 41.18 -50.85 -2.51
C ARG A 20 39.99 -50.24 -3.28
N MET A 21 39.02 -51.08 -3.70
CA MET A 21 37.86 -50.70 -4.51
C MET A 21 36.76 -49.99 -3.70
N LYS A 22 36.59 -50.27 -2.40
CA LYS A 22 35.55 -49.63 -1.57
C LYS A 22 35.78 -48.13 -1.37
N LYS A 23 37.05 -47.69 -1.30
CA LYS A 23 37.41 -46.27 -1.17
C LYS A 23 37.13 -45.49 -2.45
N ILE A 24 37.41 -46.07 -3.61
CA ILE A 24 37.11 -45.47 -4.92
C ILE A 24 35.59 -45.36 -5.11
N MET A 25 34.83 -46.39 -4.74
CA MET A 25 33.36 -46.36 -4.79
C MET A 25 32.76 -45.28 -3.88
N LEU A 26 33.32 -45.07 -2.68
CA LEU A 26 32.91 -43.99 -1.77
C LEU A 26 33.22 -42.58 -2.33
N ILE A 27 34.36 -42.40 -3.01
CA ILE A 27 34.71 -41.13 -3.66
C ILE A 27 33.78 -40.86 -4.86
N LEU A 28 33.45 -41.89 -5.64
CA LEU A 28 32.51 -41.77 -6.76
C LEU A 28 31.08 -41.46 -6.29
N VAL A 29 30.59 -42.15 -5.27
CA VAL A 29 29.28 -41.89 -4.67
C VAL A 29 29.25 -40.50 -4.02
N GLY A 30 30.30 -40.12 -3.30
CA GLY A 30 30.44 -38.76 -2.73
C GLY A 30 30.45 -37.67 -3.79
N GLY A 31 31.18 -37.89 -4.90
CA GLY A 31 31.21 -36.98 -6.05
C GLY A 31 29.83 -36.81 -6.70
N ILE A 32 29.10 -37.91 -6.90
CA ILE A 32 27.73 -37.88 -7.44
C ILE A 32 26.80 -37.09 -6.51
N VAL A 33 26.88 -37.32 -5.20
CA VAL A 33 26.07 -36.59 -4.20
C VAL A 33 26.38 -35.09 -4.24
N VAL A 34 27.65 -34.69 -4.33
CA VAL A 34 28.05 -33.28 -4.44
C VAL A 34 27.52 -32.64 -5.72
N VAL A 35 27.58 -33.34 -6.86
CA VAL A 35 27.03 -32.84 -8.13
C VAL A 35 25.51 -32.69 -8.05
N VAL A 36 24.80 -33.65 -7.46
CA VAL A 36 23.35 -33.57 -7.26
C VAL A 36 22.98 -32.40 -6.35
N LEU A 37 23.75 -32.15 -5.27
CA LEU A 37 23.54 -31.01 -4.39
C LEU A 37 23.79 -29.67 -5.10
N ILE A 38 24.86 -29.56 -5.91
CA ILE A 38 25.15 -28.36 -6.70
C ILE A 38 24.02 -28.08 -7.69
N VAL A 39 23.54 -29.11 -8.39
CA VAL A 39 22.40 -29.00 -9.31
C VAL A 39 21.13 -28.60 -8.56
N ALA A 40 20.84 -29.21 -7.41
CA ALA A 40 19.68 -28.87 -6.58
C ALA A 40 19.74 -27.41 -6.06
N ILE A 41 20.92 -26.94 -5.61
CA ILE A 41 21.14 -25.56 -5.18
C ILE A 41 20.97 -24.59 -6.37
N TYR A 42 21.51 -24.93 -7.54
CA TYR A 42 21.32 -24.14 -8.76
C TYR A 42 19.82 -24.02 -9.12
N TRP A 43 19.09 -25.13 -9.12
CA TRP A 43 17.64 -25.14 -9.34
C TRP A 43 16.89 -24.36 -8.27
N PHE A 44 17.32 -24.40 -7.01
CA PHE A 44 16.70 -23.68 -5.91
C PHE A 44 16.88 -22.15 -6.04
N ILE A 45 18.09 -21.68 -6.33
CA ILE A 45 18.38 -20.26 -6.57
C ILE A 45 17.59 -19.76 -7.79
N ARG A 46 17.59 -20.53 -8.89
CA ARG A 46 16.84 -20.21 -10.11
C ARG A 46 15.32 -20.23 -9.90
N SER A 47 14.81 -21.16 -9.10
CA SER A 47 13.38 -21.27 -8.75
C SER A 47 12.90 -20.06 -7.95
N ARG A 48 13.74 -19.53 -7.04
CA ARG A 48 13.42 -18.33 -6.27
C ARG A 48 13.31 -17.08 -7.17
N ALA A 49 14.21 -16.97 -8.16
CA ALA A 49 14.22 -15.85 -9.11
C ALA A 49 12.99 -15.80 -10.04
N GLN A 50 12.29 -16.92 -10.24
CA GLN A 50 11.09 -16.97 -11.09
C GLN A 50 9.78 -16.72 -10.33
N ARG A 51 9.82 -16.61 -8.99
CA ARG A 51 8.63 -16.33 -8.17
C ARG A 51 8.35 -14.85 -7.97
N GLU A 52 9.27 -13.97 -8.34
CA GLU A 52 9.12 -12.52 -8.27
C GLU A 52 8.67 -11.88 -9.60
N ALA A 53 8.55 -12.65 -10.68
CA ALA A 53 8.26 -12.09 -12.02
C ALA A 53 6.78 -12.15 -12.44
N ALA A 54 5.86 -12.56 -11.57
CA ALA A 54 4.46 -12.79 -11.94
C ALA A 54 3.48 -12.05 -11.02
N VAL A 55 3.72 -10.78 -10.75
CA VAL A 55 2.66 -9.79 -10.49
C VAL A 55 3.14 -8.44 -11.02
N LEU A 56 3.19 -8.31 -12.35
CA LEU A 56 2.94 -6.99 -12.91
C LEU A 56 1.43 -6.79 -12.76
N PRO A 57 0.95 -5.74 -12.08
CA PRO A 57 -0.46 -5.40 -12.18
C PRO A 57 -0.74 -5.21 -13.66
N GLU A 58 -1.54 -6.12 -14.22
CA GLU A 58 -2.23 -5.91 -15.48
C GLU A 58 -2.84 -4.51 -15.37
N GLU A 59 -2.40 -3.62 -16.26
CA GLU A 59 -2.85 -2.24 -16.33
C GLU A 59 -4.34 -2.20 -16.02
N ALA A 60 -4.70 -1.49 -14.94
CA ALA A 60 -6.09 -1.16 -14.67
C ALA A 60 -6.71 -0.71 -16.00
N PRO A 61 -7.93 -1.15 -16.35
CA PRO A 61 -8.57 -0.72 -17.58
C PRO A 61 -8.40 0.79 -17.66
N GLN A 62 -7.74 1.26 -18.73
CA GLN A 62 -7.61 2.69 -18.94
C GLN A 62 -9.03 3.19 -19.02
N VAL A 63 -9.49 3.78 -17.91
CA VAL A 63 -10.74 4.50 -17.85
C VAL A 63 -10.53 5.57 -18.89
N VAL A 64 -11.13 5.36 -20.05
CA VAL A 64 -11.36 6.43 -21.00
C VAL A 64 -12.31 7.34 -20.23
N GLU A 65 -11.71 8.27 -19.48
CA GLU A 65 -12.39 9.45 -19.00
C GLU A 65 -12.84 10.13 -20.30
N GLU A 66 -14.06 9.81 -20.75
CA GLU A 66 -14.78 10.79 -21.56
C GLU A 66 -14.71 12.07 -20.72
N GLU A 67 -13.93 13.05 -21.18
CA GLU A 67 -14.06 14.42 -20.74
C GLU A 67 -15.49 14.84 -21.08
N VAL A 68 -16.44 14.47 -20.23
CA VAL A 68 -17.71 15.13 -20.16
C VAL A 68 -17.35 16.59 -19.93
N PRO A 69 -17.71 17.51 -20.85
CA PRO A 69 -17.46 18.92 -20.62
C PRO A 69 -18.07 19.22 -19.25
N TYR A 70 -17.24 19.67 -18.30
CA TYR A 70 -17.75 20.16 -17.03
C TYR A 70 -18.62 21.36 -17.37
N VAL A 71 -19.93 21.11 -17.42
CA VAL A 71 -20.93 22.15 -17.51
C VAL A 71 -21.10 22.62 -16.09
N ASP A 72 -20.56 23.79 -15.82
CA ASP A 72 -20.80 24.49 -14.56
C ASP A 72 -22.32 24.53 -14.32
N PRO A 73 -22.84 23.87 -13.27
CA PRO A 73 -24.27 23.88 -12.97
C PRO A 73 -24.77 25.30 -12.63
N PHE A 74 -23.86 26.19 -12.23
CA PHE A 74 -24.15 27.57 -11.88
C PHE A 74 -23.25 28.50 -12.72
N PRO A 75 -23.53 28.69 -14.02
CA PRO A 75 -22.72 29.56 -14.88
C PRO A 75 -22.72 31.04 -14.46
N ASN A 76 -23.50 31.38 -13.43
CA ASN A 76 -23.67 32.69 -12.84
C ASN A 76 -23.46 32.61 -11.32
N ASP A 77 -22.36 31.99 -10.89
CA ASP A 77 -21.89 31.90 -9.51
C ASP A 77 -20.38 32.24 -9.55
N LEU A 78 -20.05 33.46 -9.16
CA LEU A 78 -18.76 34.09 -9.44
C LEU A 78 -17.70 33.78 -8.38
N ASP A 79 -18.10 33.64 -7.12
CA ASP A 79 -17.24 33.23 -6.00
C ASP A 79 -17.27 31.70 -5.74
N ARG A 80 -18.24 31.00 -6.32
CA ARG A 80 -18.38 29.54 -6.34
C ARG A 80 -18.70 28.96 -4.98
N ASP A 81 -19.46 29.69 -4.17
CA ASP A 81 -19.92 29.22 -2.87
C ASP A 81 -21.17 28.31 -2.99
N GLY A 82 -21.86 28.35 -4.13
CA GLY A 82 -23.09 27.60 -4.41
C GLY A 82 -24.37 28.42 -4.43
N ILE A 83 -24.29 29.76 -4.31
CA ILE A 83 -25.38 30.70 -4.50
C ILE A 83 -25.16 31.47 -5.83
N PRO A 84 -26.13 31.45 -6.77
CA PRO A 84 -26.03 32.26 -7.98
C PRO A 84 -26.06 33.77 -7.70
N ASN A 85 -25.30 34.59 -8.47
CA ASN A 85 -25.18 36.04 -8.27
C ASN A 85 -26.54 36.78 -8.22
N ASP A 86 -27.55 36.30 -8.95
CA ASP A 86 -28.90 36.87 -8.91
C ASP A 86 -29.61 36.60 -7.59
N GLN A 87 -29.36 35.44 -6.97
CA GLN A 87 -29.86 35.09 -5.65
C GLN A 87 -29.07 35.81 -4.54
N GLU A 88 -27.76 35.94 -4.66
CA GLU A 88 -26.93 36.68 -3.71
C GLU A 88 -27.38 38.14 -3.57
N ALA A 89 -27.67 38.79 -4.70
CA ALA A 89 -28.20 40.16 -4.71
C ALA A 89 -29.55 40.28 -3.97
N GLU A 90 -30.37 39.23 -3.93
CA GLU A 90 -31.62 39.20 -3.16
C GLU A 90 -31.39 38.95 -1.66
N LEU A 91 -30.34 38.21 -1.31
CA LEU A 91 -29.94 37.88 0.06
C LEU A 91 -29.14 39.00 0.73
N GLY A 92 -28.49 39.86 -0.07
CA GLY A 92 -27.58 40.89 0.42
C GLY A 92 -26.15 40.38 0.66
N THR A 93 -25.82 39.23 0.09
CA THR A 93 -24.47 38.64 0.10
C THR A 93 -23.64 39.14 -1.08
N SER A 94 -22.34 38.84 -1.06
CA SER A 94 -21.33 39.38 -1.96
C SER A 94 -21.01 38.41 -3.09
N ASP A 95 -21.37 38.79 -4.31
CA ASP A 95 -21.16 37.97 -5.52
C ASP A 95 -19.70 37.70 -5.94
N VAL A 96 -18.74 38.13 -5.13
CA VAL A 96 -17.30 37.95 -5.33
C VAL A 96 -16.59 37.46 -4.07
N ASP A 97 -17.32 37.24 -2.98
CA ASP A 97 -16.77 36.85 -1.70
C ASP A 97 -17.64 35.77 -1.07
N PHE A 98 -17.13 34.54 -1.07
CA PHE A 98 -17.87 33.34 -0.66
C PHE A 98 -18.31 33.33 0.81
N ASP A 99 -17.79 34.26 1.62
CA ASP A 99 -18.01 34.46 3.05
C ASP A 99 -18.20 35.96 3.27
N THR A 100 -19.45 36.42 3.11
CA THR A 100 -19.79 37.84 3.01
C THR A 100 -19.44 38.63 4.27
N ASP A 101 -19.57 38.02 5.44
CA ASP A 101 -19.36 38.68 6.72
C ASP A 101 -17.99 38.39 7.35
N GLY A 102 -17.27 37.40 6.81
CA GLY A 102 -15.88 37.10 7.11
C GLY A 102 -15.69 36.30 8.40
N ASP A 103 -16.65 35.46 8.78
CA ASP A 103 -16.63 34.66 9.99
C ASP A 103 -16.07 33.24 9.80
N ALA A 104 -15.71 32.90 8.56
CA ALA A 104 -15.18 31.63 8.07
C ALA A 104 -16.21 30.51 7.82
N ILE A 105 -17.49 30.83 7.66
CA ILE A 105 -18.50 29.98 7.03
C ILE A 105 -18.87 30.59 5.67
N SER A 106 -19.12 29.76 4.65
CA SER A 106 -19.58 30.30 3.36
C SER A 106 -21.06 30.67 3.41
N ASP A 107 -21.49 31.65 2.63
CA ASP A 107 -22.89 32.13 2.65
C ASP A 107 -23.87 30.98 2.38
N ALA A 108 -23.53 30.10 1.42
CA ALA A 108 -24.27 28.88 1.14
C ALA A 108 -24.37 27.93 2.34
N ASP A 109 -23.29 27.75 3.10
CA ASP A 109 -23.25 26.81 4.23
C ASP A 109 -24.04 27.34 5.42
N GLU A 110 -23.96 28.65 5.66
CA GLU A 110 -24.76 29.36 6.65
C GLU A 110 -26.25 29.18 6.37
N MET A 111 -26.68 29.42 5.14
CA MET A 111 -28.08 29.24 4.76
C MET A 111 -28.53 27.78 4.79
N ASN A 112 -27.72 26.86 4.29
CA ASN A 112 -28.15 25.49 4.03
C ASN A 112 -28.00 24.57 5.26
N PHE A 113 -26.93 24.74 6.04
CA PHE A 113 -26.58 23.85 7.14
C PHE A 113 -26.74 24.51 8.50
N TRP A 114 -26.11 25.67 8.72
CA TRP A 114 -26.02 26.27 10.05
C TRP A 114 -27.23 27.10 10.45
N LYS A 115 -28.01 27.57 9.47
CA LYS A 115 -29.17 28.46 9.65
C LYS A 115 -28.83 29.81 10.28
N THR A 116 -27.61 30.27 10.07
CA THR A 116 -27.09 31.59 10.46
C THR A 116 -27.42 32.65 9.40
N ASP A 117 -27.17 33.92 9.72
CA ASP A 117 -27.36 35.07 8.84
C ASP A 117 -26.03 35.41 8.14
N PRO A 118 -25.90 35.16 6.83
CA PRO A 118 -24.62 35.30 6.12
C PRO A 118 -24.12 36.74 5.95
N THR A 119 -24.80 37.70 6.57
CA THR A 119 -24.42 39.10 6.56
C THR A 119 -24.01 39.59 7.96
N LYS A 120 -23.91 38.68 8.93
CA LYS A 120 -23.61 38.96 10.33
C LYS A 120 -22.68 37.90 10.91
N PRO A 121 -21.45 38.31 11.31
CA PRO A 121 -20.49 37.34 11.85
C PRO A 121 -20.92 36.65 13.14
N ASP A 122 -21.99 37.11 13.79
CA ASP A 122 -22.54 36.66 15.08
C ASP A 122 -24.07 36.78 14.95
N THR A 123 -24.72 35.65 14.65
CA THR A 123 -26.15 35.60 14.33
C THR A 123 -27.02 35.78 15.56
N ASP A 124 -26.64 35.15 16.68
CA ASP A 124 -27.43 35.14 17.91
C ASP A 124 -27.15 36.34 18.83
N GLY A 125 -26.05 37.06 18.56
CA GLY A 125 -25.66 38.30 19.23
C GLY A 125 -25.05 38.09 20.61
N ASP A 126 -24.50 36.90 20.91
CA ASP A 126 -23.91 36.59 22.21
C ASP A 126 -22.43 37.04 22.35
N GLY A 127 -21.82 37.49 21.24
CA GLY A 127 -20.46 38.01 21.17
C GLY A 127 -19.42 36.99 20.69
N PHE A 128 -19.82 35.79 20.29
CA PHE A 128 -18.99 34.83 19.58
C PHE A 128 -19.38 34.80 18.10
N ALA A 129 -18.41 34.57 17.23
CA ALA A 129 -18.69 34.49 15.80
C ALA A 129 -19.23 33.11 15.42
N ASP A 130 -20.17 33.01 14.49
CA ASP A 130 -20.85 31.74 14.17
C ASP A 130 -19.84 30.67 13.73
N GLY A 131 -18.88 31.04 12.88
CA GLY A 131 -17.78 30.18 12.46
C GLY A 131 -16.91 29.71 13.62
N TRP A 132 -16.66 30.56 14.62
CA TRP A 132 -15.92 30.16 15.82
C TRP A 132 -16.72 29.16 16.66
N GLU A 133 -18.02 29.38 16.81
CA GLU A 133 -18.91 28.51 17.56
C GLU A 133 -19.01 27.13 16.90
N VAL A 134 -19.25 27.09 15.59
CA VAL A 134 -19.27 25.88 14.77
C VAL A 134 -17.99 25.06 14.94
N ILE A 135 -16.82 25.69 14.78
CA ILE A 135 -15.52 25.03 14.94
C ILE A 135 -15.32 24.53 16.38
N SER A 136 -15.86 25.24 17.35
CA SER A 136 -15.74 24.92 18.78
C SER A 136 -16.81 23.94 19.28
N GLY A 137 -17.79 23.56 18.43
CA GLY A 137 -18.88 22.66 18.77
C GLY A 137 -20.02 23.32 19.56
N TYR A 138 -20.20 24.62 19.40
CA TYR A 138 -21.27 25.44 19.98
C TYR A 138 -22.35 25.77 18.94
N ASN A 139 -23.56 26.05 19.41
CA ASN A 139 -24.70 26.33 18.56
C ASN A 139 -24.67 27.79 18.10
N PRO A 140 -24.47 28.10 16.80
CA PRO A 140 -24.37 29.47 16.31
C PRO A 140 -25.71 30.25 16.27
N ASN A 141 -26.79 29.65 16.76
CA ASN A 141 -28.12 30.26 16.78
C ASN A 141 -28.69 30.38 18.20
N GLY A 142 -27.85 30.23 19.23
CA GLY A 142 -28.27 30.33 20.61
C GLY A 142 -27.40 29.53 21.56
N GLU A 143 -27.74 29.59 22.84
CA GLU A 143 -26.93 28.96 23.88
C GLU A 143 -26.73 27.44 23.71
N GLY A 144 -25.51 26.96 24.00
CA GLY A 144 -25.21 25.54 24.22
C GLY A 144 -24.30 24.90 23.18
N LYS A 145 -24.21 23.58 23.21
CA LYS A 145 -23.39 22.79 22.27
C LYS A 145 -24.23 22.27 21.10
N LEU A 146 -23.58 22.01 19.96
CA LEU A 146 -24.16 21.22 18.87
C LEU A 146 -24.31 19.77 19.36
N GLU A 147 -25.54 19.34 19.66
CA GLU A 147 -25.89 17.95 20.04
C GLU A 147 -26.54 17.17 18.90
#